data_AF-A0A397JJ86-F1
#
_entry.id   AF-A0A397JJ86-F1
#
_cell.length_a   1.000
_cell.length_b   1.000
_cell.length_c   1.000
_cell.angle_alpha   90.00
_cell.angle_beta   90.00
_cell.angle_gamma   90.00
#
_symmetry.space_group_name_H-M   'P 1'
#
loop_
_entity.id
_entity.type
_entity.pdbx_description
1 polymer ?
#
loop_
_entity_poly.entity_id
_entity_poly.type
_entity_poly.pdbx_seq_one_letter_code
_entity_poly.pdbx_strand_id
1 'polypeptide(L)' 'MSPAEARKLKHVYAKSSKPRYGPMGYDEVRLTYSDSVLYLLNPGELEGGRRRITDCNWSPQIYHIKESLH' A
#
# COMPACT_ATOMS: atom_id res chain seq x y z
N MET A 1 -8.97 1.02 7.42
CA MET A 1 -7.76 0.37 7.92
C MET A 1 -6.66 1.42 7.95
N SER A 2 -6.18 1.74 9.14
CA SER A 2 -5.03 2.63 9.33
C SER A 2 -3.72 1.89 9.02
N PRO A 3 -2.62 2.60 8.72
CA PRO A 3 -1.31 1.98 8.55
C PRO A 3 -0.87 1.14 9.76
N ALA A 4 -1.22 1.59 10.97
CA ALA A 4 -0.94 0.87 12.21
C ALA A 4 -1.68 -0.48 12.31
N GLU A 5 -2.91 -0.55 11.81
CA GLU A 5 -3.67 -1.81 11.69
C GLU A 5 -3.11 -2.69 10.58
N ALA A 6 -2.75 -2.09 9.44
CA ALA A 6 -2.22 -2.82 8.29
C ALA A 6 -0.90 -3.52 8.60
N ARG A 7 -0.02 -2.90 9.42
CA ARG A 7 1.24 -3.49 9.90
C ARG A 7 1.09 -4.79 10.70
N LYS A 8 -0.11 -5.08 11.21
CA LYS A 8 -0.38 -6.33 11.93
C LYS A 8 -0.77 -7.47 10.99
N LEU A 9 -1.01 -7.18 9.71
CA LEU A 9 -1.51 -8.13 8.73
C LEU A 9 -0.37 -8.63 7.84
N LYS A 10 -0.51 -9.88 7.36
CA LYS A 10 0.40 -10.44 6.34
C LYS A 10 -0.04 -10.13 4.91
N HIS A 11 -1.25 -9.64 4.74
CA HIS A 11 -1.90 -9.44 3.44
C HIS A 11 -2.62 -8.11 3.43
N VAL A 12 -2.73 -7.56 2.22
CA VAL A 12 -3.54 -6.38 1.94
C VAL A 12 -4.63 -6.76 0.96
N TYR A 13 -5.82 -6.22 1.18
CA TYR A 13 -6.97 -6.60 0.37
C TYR A 13 -7.23 -5.55 -0.69
N ALA A 14 -7.25 -5.98 -1.95
CA ALA A 14 -7.66 -5.15 -3.05
C ALA A 14 -9.12 -4.73 -2.86
N LYS A 15 -9.37 -3.43 -2.89
CA LYS A 15 -10.75 -2.91 -2.90
C LYS A 15 -11.33 -3.06 -4.30
N SER A 16 -12.63 -3.36 -4.36
CA SER A 16 -13.38 -3.35 -5.62
C SER A 16 -13.23 -1.99 -6.33
N SER A 17 -12.85 -2.03 -7.60
CA SER A 17 -12.81 -0.84 -8.45
C SER A 17 -14.23 -0.31 -8.65
N LYS A 18 -14.42 1.00 -8.50
CA LYS A 18 -15.67 1.66 -8.91
C LYS A 18 -15.48 2.19 -10.34
N PRO A 19 -16.43 1.95 -11.26
CA PRO A 19 -16.37 2.58 -12.56
C PRO A 19 -16.39 4.11 -12.37
N ARG A 20 -15.48 4.81 -13.05
CA ARG A 20 -15.52 6.27 -13.15
C ARG A 20 -16.04 6.67 -14.52
N TYR A 21 -16.79 7.76 -14.54
CA TYR A 21 -17.16 8.47 -15.76
C TYR A 21 -16.26 9.70 -15.91
N GLY A 22 -15.70 9.88 -17.11
CA GLY A 22 -14.80 10.99 -17.45
C GLY A 22 -13.42 10.54 -17.91
N PRO A 23 -12.63 11.45 -18.49
CA PRO A 23 -11.28 11.13 -18.95
C PRO A 23 -10.43 10.68 -17.76
N MET A 24 -9.94 9.45 -17.84
CA MET A 24 -8.89 8.95 -16.97
C MET A 24 -7.56 9.55 -17.47
N GLY A 25 -6.61 9.78 -16.58
CA GLY A 25 -5.26 10.22 -16.97
C GLY A 25 -4.54 9.13 -17.76
N TYR A 26 -3.24 8.98 -17.51
CA TYR A 26 -2.50 7.85 -18.08
C TYR A 26 -3.05 6.51 -17.57
N ASP A 27 -3.01 5.49 -18.43
CA ASP A 27 -3.28 4.11 -18.05
C ASP A 27 -2.20 3.63 -17.09
N GLU A 28 -2.49 3.64 -15.79
CA GLU A 28 -1.60 3.04 -14.79
C GLU A 28 -1.64 1.52 -14.89
N VAL A 29 -0.48 0.88 -14.76
CA VAL A 29 -0.39 -0.57 -14.73
C VAL A 29 -1.16 -1.09 -13.51
N ARG A 30 -2.15 -1.95 -13.77
CA ARG A 30 -2.92 -2.60 -12.72
C ARG A 30 -2.09 -3.70 -12.06
N LEU A 31 -1.89 -3.57 -10.76
CA LEU A 31 -1.27 -4.62 -9.95
C LEU A 31 -2.14 -5.88 -9.93
N THR A 32 -1.46 -7.02 -9.96
CA THR A 32 -1.99 -8.38 -9.93
C THR A 32 -1.86 -8.98 -8.53
N TYR A 33 -2.52 -10.11 -8.27
CA TYR A 33 -2.40 -10.82 -6.98
C TYR A 33 -1.06 -11.53 -6.78
N SER A 34 -0.26 -11.67 -7.84
CA SER A 34 1.14 -12.12 -7.74
C SER A 34 2.09 -11.02 -7.27
N ASP A 35 1.67 -9.75 -7.34
CA ASP A 35 2.51 -8.64 -6.96
C ASP A 35 2.61 -8.48 -5.44
N SER A 36 3.74 -7.95 -5.01
CA SER A 36 4.03 -7.64 -3.62
C SER A 36 4.21 -6.15 -3.44
N VAL A 37 3.68 -5.58 -2.36
CA VAL A 37 3.66 -4.14 -2.12
C VAL A 37 4.27 -3.77 -0.77
N LEU A 38 4.77 -2.54 -0.68
CA LEU A 38 5.25 -1.90 0.54
C LEU A 38 4.36 -0.68 0.83
N TYR A 39 4.01 -0.47 2.10
CA TYR A 39 3.28 0.74 2.48
C TYR A 39 4.23 1.92 2.60
N LEU A 40 3.86 3.04 1.99
CA LEU A 40 4.48 4.33 2.30
C LEU A 40 3.84 4.88 3.58
N LEU A 41 4.66 5.05 4.61
CA LEU A 41 4.24 5.57 5.91
C LEU A 41 4.38 7.09 5.97
N ASN A 42 3.53 7.73 6.76
CA ASN A 42 3.67 9.15 7.05
C ASN A 42 4.88 9.41 7.95
N PRO A 43 5.46 10.63 7.91
CA PRO A 43 6.45 11.05 8.90
C PRO A 43 5.93 10.82 10.33
N GLY A 44 6.70 10.14 11.18
CA GLY A 44 6.34 9.84 12.57
C GLY A 44 5.55 8.55 12.80
N GLU A 45 5.06 7.86 11.75
CA GLU A 45 4.40 6.54 11.91
C GLU A 45 5.38 5.38 12.15
N LEU A 46 6.66 5.62 11.93
CA LEU A 46 7.72 4.65 12.15
C LEU A 46 8.58 5.10 13.33
N GLU A 47 8.56 4.29 14.40
CA GLU A 47 9.36 4.52 15.60
C GLU A 47 10.84 4.21 15.33
N GLY A 48 11.71 5.21 15.50
CA GLY A 48 13.15 5.02 15.67
C GLY A 48 13.99 4.83 14.40
N GLY A 49 15.15 5.51 14.36
CA GLY A 49 16.22 5.27 13.40
C GLY A 49 16.77 6.54 12.73
N ARG A 50 18.09 6.59 12.52
CA ARG A 50 18.75 7.64 11.74
C ARG A 50 18.52 7.36 10.25
N ARG A 51 17.42 7.89 9.69
CA ARG A 51 17.10 7.79 8.26
C ARG A 51 17.60 9.01 7.51
N ARG A 52 17.99 8.83 6.24
CA ARG A 52 18.33 9.97 5.38
C ARG A 52 17.03 10.70 5.03
N ILE A 53 17.08 12.03 4.99
CA ILE A 53 15.93 12.90 4.70
C ILE A 53 15.26 12.54 3.36
N THR A 54 16.02 11.98 2.43
CA THR A 54 15.59 11.60 1.08
C THR A 54 14.94 10.23 0.97
N ASP A 55 15.07 9.37 1.99
CA ASP A 55 14.54 8.02 1.91
C ASP A 55 13.03 8.03 2.20
N CYS A 56 12.24 7.49 1.28
CA CYS A 56 10.81 7.28 1.52
C CYS A 56 10.62 6.40 2.77
N ASN A 57 9.63 6.73 3.59
CA ASN A 57 9.30 6.00 4.81
C ASN A 57 8.55 4.70 4.50
N TRP A 58 9.20 3.76 3.85
CA TRP A 58 8.60 2.46 3.56
C TRP A 58 8.43 1.63 4.85
N SER A 59 7.34 0.87 4.91
CA SER A 59 7.14 -0.16 5.92
C SER A 59 8.22 -1.23 5.83
N PRO A 60 8.69 -1.81 6.94
CA PRO A 60 9.72 -2.85 6.90
C PRO A 60 9.20 -4.22 6.41
N GLN A 61 7.89 -4.36 6.24
CA GLN A 61 7.23 -5.60 5.86
C GLN A 61 6.70 -5.51 4.43
N ILE A 62 6.90 -6.58 3.66
CA ILE A 62 6.30 -6.78 2.34
C ILE A 62 4.93 -7.44 2.52
N TYR A 63 3.93 -6.99 1.75
CA TYR A 63 2.57 -7.52 1.79
C TYR A 63 2.18 -8.12 0.44
N HIS A 64 1.43 -9.22 0.49
CA HIS A 64 0.81 -9.81 -0.69
C HIS A 64 -0.62 -9.30 -0.87
N ILE A 65 -0.97 -8.98 -2.11
CA ILE A 65 -2.32 -8.55 -2.47
C ILE A 65 -3.25 -9.77 -2.51
N LYS A 66 -4.38 -9.67 -1.82
CA LYS A 66 -5.46 -10.66 -1.89
C LYS A 66 -6.76 -10.01 -2.33
N GLU A 67 -7.63 -10.81 -2.95
CA GLU A 67 -9.01 -10.41 -3.18
C GLU A 67 -9.73 -10.22 -1.85
N SER A 68 -10.48 -9.12 -1.73
CA SER A 68 -11.41 -8.92 -0.62
C SER A 68 -12.62 -9.83 -0.88
N LEU A 69 -12.73 -10.95 -0.15
CA LEU A 69 -13.97 -11.71 -0.08
C LEU A 69 -14.99 -10.79 0.62
N HIS A 70 -15.93 -10.22 -0.12
CA HIS A 70 -17.01 -9.39 0.42
C HIS A 70 -18.18 -10.26 0.84
#